data_AF-A0A815HIL0-F1
#
_entry.id   AF-A0A815HIL0-F1
#
_cell.length_a   1.000
_cell.length_b   1.000
_cell.length_c   1.000
_cell.angle_alpha   90.00
_cell.angle_beta   90.00
_cell.angle_gamma   90.00
#
_symmetry.space_group_name_H-M   'P 1'
#
loop_
_entity.id
_entity.type
_entity.pdbx_description
1 polymer ?
#
loop_
_entity_poly.entity_id
_entity_poly.type
_entity_poly.pdbx_seq_one_letter_code
_entity_poly.pdbx_strand_id
1 'polypeptide(L)'
;MQQSRNTSTSHKNFLPCKDGYDCQLQYDNATEHNASYSHPCRWSELCRDMNRDSEHTRHFTHAPHQAILCKYGSENCTKLTNPEHRSLYRHEGLPDYLLPCRHQDQCRDRSIEHLKKYKHPSNFYENTSNLKSNTTSNNNTNQFEFNQQACRYGSTCRNQSD
;
A
#
# COMPACT_ATOMS: atom_id res chain seq x y z
N MET A 1 4.85 25.80 26.07
CA MET A 1 5.78 25.13 25.13
C MET A 1 5.68 23.62 25.38
N GLN A 2 4.93 22.89 24.56
CA GLN A 2 4.78 21.43 24.72
C GLN A 2 5.87 20.75 23.89
N GLN A 3 6.77 20.03 24.55
CA GLN A 3 7.81 19.23 23.91
C GLN A 3 7.19 17.90 23.46
N SER A 4 7.19 17.66 22.15
CA SER A 4 6.84 16.38 21.54
C SER A 4 7.81 15.31 22.00
N ARG A 5 7.33 14.36 22.82
CA ARG A 5 8.11 13.18 23.21
C ARG A 5 8.17 12.23 22.01
N ASN A 6 9.31 12.18 21.35
CA ASN A 6 9.66 11.05 20.48
C ASN A 6 9.88 9.81 21.35
N THR A 7 8.82 9.04 21.58
CA THR A 7 8.92 7.72 22.20
C THR A 7 9.29 6.70 21.13
N SER A 8 10.56 6.68 20.72
CA SER A 8 11.12 5.46 20.14
C SER A 8 11.25 4.45 21.28
N THR A 9 10.24 3.60 21.43
CA THR A 9 10.31 2.41 22.28
C THR A 9 11.43 1.53 21.75
N SER A 10 12.60 1.61 22.38
CA SER A 10 13.72 0.71 22.12
C SER A 10 13.27 -0.71 22.48
N HIS A 11 13.15 -1.58 21.48
CA HIS A 11 12.88 -3.00 21.66
C HIS A 11 14.12 -3.63 22.29
N LYS A 12 14.19 -3.60 23.63
CA LYS A 12 15.39 -3.94 24.42
C LYS A 12 16.04 -5.30 24.08
N ASN A 13 15.34 -6.20 23.38
CA ASN A 13 15.79 -7.57 23.13
C ASN A 13 15.83 -7.99 21.65
N PHE A 14 15.44 -7.14 20.70
CA PHE A 14 15.36 -7.51 19.29
C PHE A 14 16.05 -6.48 18.40
N LEU A 15 16.89 -6.94 17.48
CA LEU A 15 17.50 -6.06 16.49
C LEU A 15 16.45 -5.67 15.44
N PRO A 16 16.46 -4.46 14.89
CA PRO A 16 15.60 -4.13 13.76
C PRO A 16 15.96 -5.02 12.57
N CYS A 17 14.95 -5.65 11.95
CA CYS A 17 15.15 -6.42 10.73
C CYS A 17 15.68 -5.52 9.61
N LYS A 18 16.75 -5.95 8.94
CA LYS A 18 17.32 -5.24 7.78
C LYS A 18 16.32 -5.05 6.64
N ASP A 19 15.40 -6.00 6.47
CA ASP A 19 14.40 -6.00 5.41
C ASP A 19 13.17 -5.18 5.81
N GLY A 20 13.06 -4.73 7.08
CA GLY A 20 12.00 -3.84 7.54
C GLY A 20 10.59 -4.30 7.16
N TYR A 21 9.86 -3.44 6.44
CA TYR A 21 8.51 -3.70 5.94
C TYR A 21 8.47 -4.62 4.69
N ASP A 22 9.63 -4.94 4.10
CA ASP A 22 9.80 -5.89 3.00
C ASP A 22 10.11 -7.32 3.48
N CYS A 23 10.25 -7.53 4.79
CA CYS A 23 10.55 -8.85 5.31
C CYS A 23 9.37 -9.83 5.12
N GLN A 24 9.61 -10.92 4.38
CA GLN A 24 8.60 -11.95 4.15
C GLN A 24 8.30 -12.80 5.38
N LEU A 25 9.24 -12.86 6.32
CA LEU A 25 9.16 -13.67 7.53
C LEU A 25 8.48 -12.93 8.69
N GLN A 26 8.19 -11.64 8.54
CA GLN A 26 7.65 -10.77 9.58
C GLN A 26 6.40 -11.33 10.29
N TYR A 27 5.51 -12.03 9.57
CA TYR A 27 4.28 -12.61 10.10
C TYR A 27 4.30 -14.14 10.05
N ASP A 28 5.50 -14.73 10.05
CA ASP A 28 5.69 -16.17 10.15
C ASP A 28 6.00 -16.54 11.61
N ASN A 29 4.96 -16.92 12.35
CA ASN A 29 4.97 -17.11 13.80
C ASN A 29 5.95 -18.18 14.31
N ALA A 30 6.57 -18.96 13.42
CA ALA A 30 7.42 -20.10 13.77
C ALA A 30 8.88 -19.96 13.28
N THR A 31 9.31 -18.76 12.85
CA THR A 31 10.67 -18.59 12.34
C THR A 31 11.66 -18.15 13.42
N GLU A 32 12.85 -18.76 13.41
CA GLU A 32 14.02 -18.32 14.19
C GLU A 32 14.33 -16.83 13.95
N HIS A 33 14.00 -16.33 12.76
CA HIS A 33 14.09 -14.92 12.39
C HIS A 33 13.31 -14.00 13.36
N ASN A 34 12.04 -14.31 13.64
CA ASN A 34 11.22 -13.47 14.53
C ASN A 34 11.63 -13.58 16.01
N ALA A 35 12.43 -14.59 16.38
CA ALA A 35 13.04 -14.68 17.71
C ALA A 35 14.23 -13.72 17.90
N SER A 36 14.79 -13.21 16.81
CA SER A 36 15.98 -12.33 16.85
C SER A 36 15.71 -10.91 16.36
N TYR A 37 14.71 -10.73 15.49
CA TYR A 37 14.43 -9.47 14.82
C TYR A 37 13.05 -8.89 15.13
N SER A 38 13.01 -7.56 15.23
CA SER A 38 11.80 -6.76 15.30
C SER A 38 11.47 -6.15 13.93
N HIS A 39 10.20 -5.87 13.68
CA HIS A 39 9.71 -5.36 12.40
C HIS A 39 8.81 -4.14 12.57
N PRO A 40 8.70 -3.25 11.58
CA PRO A 40 7.69 -2.20 11.58
C PRO A 40 6.27 -2.77 11.60
N CYS A 41 5.43 -2.31 12.51
CA CYS A 41 4.01 -2.64 12.50
C CYS A 41 3.35 -2.05 11.25
N ARG A 42 2.62 -2.87 10.49
CA ARG A 42 1.92 -2.41 9.28
C ARG A 42 0.84 -1.34 9.53
N TRP A 43 0.41 -1.17 10.77
CA TRP A 43 -0.58 -0.16 11.20
C TRP A 43 0.06 1.04 11.88
N SER A 44 1.38 1.05 12.09
CA SER A 44 2.10 2.17 12.71
C SER A 44 1.39 2.66 13.99
N GLU A 45 1.16 3.96 14.12
CA GLU A 45 0.43 4.57 15.25
C GLU A 45 -1.07 4.24 15.29
N LEU A 46 -1.66 3.68 14.24
CA LEU A 46 -3.05 3.23 14.18
C LEU A 46 -3.26 1.80 14.68
N CYS A 47 -2.18 1.12 15.11
CA CYS A 47 -2.27 -0.23 15.62
C CYS A 47 -3.09 -0.28 16.92
N ARG A 48 -4.17 -1.07 16.91
CA ARG A 48 -5.04 -1.24 18.08
C ARG A 48 -4.42 -2.09 19.18
N ASP A 49 -3.46 -2.93 18.81
CA ASP A 49 -2.83 -3.90 19.70
C ASP A 49 -1.59 -3.33 20.41
N MET A 50 -1.15 -2.13 20.02
CA MET A 50 0.00 -1.43 20.61
C MET A 50 -0.08 -1.27 22.13
N ASN A 51 -1.28 -1.26 22.71
CA ASN A 51 -1.47 -1.16 24.16
C ASN A 51 -2.16 -2.38 24.79
N ARG A 52 -2.44 -3.41 23.99
CA ARG A 52 -3.26 -4.57 24.41
C ARG A 52 -2.49 -5.88 24.38
N ASP A 53 -1.46 -5.97 23.54
CA ASP A 53 -0.70 -7.19 23.33
C ASP A 53 0.79 -6.92 23.57
N SER A 54 1.28 -7.41 24.71
CA SER A 54 2.69 -7.31 25.08
C SER A 54 3.60 -8.13 24.16
N GLU A 55 3.10 -9.24 23.59
CA GLU A 55 3.90 -10.02 22.62
C GLU A 55 4.00 -9.28 21.29
N HIS A 56 2.89 -8.72 20.79
CA HIS A 56 2.91 -7.86 19.60
C HIS A 56 3.91 -6.71 19.74
N THR A 57 3.85 -5.98 20.85
CA THR A 57 4.75 -4.84 21.11
C THR A 57 6.20 -5.23 21.38
N ARG A 58 6.49 -6.52 21.62
CA ARG A 58 7.88 -7.01 21.68
C ARG A 58 8.48 -7.16 20.29
N HIS A 59 7.70 -7.67 19.33
CA HIS A 59 8.19 -7.99 17.98
C HIS A 59 7.95 -6.88 16.94
N PHE A 60 7.05 -5.93 17.22
CA PHE A 60 6.67 -4.89 16.26
C PHE A 60 6.89 -3.47 16.78
N THR A 61 7.57 -2.64 15.98
CA THR A 61 7.78 -1.21 16.24
C THR A 61 6.61 -0.37 15.72
N HIS A 62 6.22 0.65 16.46
CA HIS A 62 5.09 1.54 16.13
C HIS A 62 5.54 2.98 15.91
N ALA A 63 6.46 3.17 14.96
CA ALA A 63 6.86 4.52 14.57
C ALA A 63 5.76 5.19 13.75
N PRO A 64 5.46 6.49 13.99
CA PRO A 64 4.49 7.22 13.19
C PRO A 64 4.82 7.18 11.69
N HIS A 65 3.86 6.82 10.85
CA HIS A 65 4.04 6.85 9.39
C HIS A 65 3.92 8.28 8.88
N GLN A 66 4.97 8.78 8.23
CA GLN A 66 5.05 10.16 7.72
C GLN A 66 4.23 10.41 6.44
N ALA A 67 3.46 9.42 5.98
CA ALA A 67 2.63 9.57 4.79
C ALA A 67 1.42 10.47 5.06
N ILE A 68 1.05 11.26 4.06
CA ILE A 68 -0.09 12.18 4.15
C ILE A 68 -1.39 11.46 3.82
N LEU A 69 -2.52 11.93 4.36
CA LEU A 69 -3.83 11.38 4.02
C LEU A 69 -4.12 11.56 2.52
N CYS A 70 -4.60 10.51 1.86
CA CYS A 70 -4.99 10.58 0.47
C CYS A 70 -6.23 11.47 0.30
N LYS A 71 -6.14 12.47 -0.57
CA LYS A 71 -7.25 13.40 -0.86
C LYS A 71 -8.53 12.75 -1.41
N TYR A 72 -8.42 11.53 -1.94
CA TYR A 72 -9.56 10.78 -2.49
C TYR A 72 -10.19 9.80 -1.48
N GLY A 73 -9.62 9.67 -0.29
CA GLY A 73 -10.06 8.68 0.70
C GLY A 73 -9.90 7.23 0.23
N SER A 74 -10.45 6.28 0.98
CA SER A 74 -10.36 4.85 0.67
C SER A 74 -11.34 4.40 -0.42
N GLU A 75 -12.49 5.07 -0.51
CA GLU A 75 -13.59 4.67 -1.42
C GLU A 75 -13.36 5.11 -2.86
N ASN A 76 -12.77 6.29 -3.08
CA ASN A 76 -12.64 6.90 -4.41
C ASN A 76 -11.21 6.85 -4.97
N CYS A 77 -10.24 6.27 -4.24
CA CYS A 77 -8.87 6.20 -4.72
C CYS A 77 -8.67 5.05 -5.71
N THR A 78 -8.34 5.40 -6.95
CA THR A 78 -8.05 4.43 -8.01
C THR A 78 -6.67 3.79 -7.90
N LYS A 79 -5.82 4.26 -6.98
CA LYS A 79 -4.45 3.77 -6.73
C LYS A 79 -4.31 2.99 -5.41
N LEU A 80 -5.43 2.54 -4.84
CA LEU A 80 -5.47 1.88 -3.53
C LEU A 80 -4.64 0.59 -3.45
N THR A 81 -4.44 -0.08 -4.59
CA THR A 81 -3.67 -1.31 -4.76
C THR A 81 -2.24 -1.09 -5.26
N ASN A 82 -1.86 0.17 -5.55
CA ASN A 82 -0.52 0.49 -6.01
C ASN A 82 0.43 0.64 -4.80
N PRO A 83 1.49 -0.18 -4.68
CA PRO A 83 2.39 -0.14 -3.52
C PRO A 83 3.12 1.19 -3.34
N GLU A 84 3.56 1.83 -4.43
CA GLU A 84 4.25 3.12 -4.39
C GLU A 84 3.31 4.21 -3.86
N HIS A 85 2.08 4.29 -4.37
CA HIS A 85 1.06 5.19 -3.86
C HIS A 85 0.80 4.95 -2.36
N ARG A 86 0.68 3.69 -1.95
CA ARG A 86 0.44 3.31 -0.56
C ARG A 86 1.62 3.60 0.38
N SER A 87 2.84 3.76 -0.15
CA SER A 87 4.00 4.17 0.66
C SER A 87 4.00 5.67 1.00
N LEU A 88 3.38 6.48 0.14
CA LEU A 88 3.35 7.95 0.23
C LEU A 88 2.04 8.51 0.79
N TYR A 89 0.94 7.76 0.62
CA TYR A 89 -0.41 8.19 0.97
C TYR A 89 -1.13 7.19 1.85
N ARG A 90 -1.72 7.71 2.93
CA ARG A 90 -2.52 6.96 3.89
C ARG A 90 -3.98 6.93 3.51
N HIS A 91 -4.64 5.84 3.89
CA HIS A 91 -6.04 5.59 3.63
C HIS A 91 -6.71 5.09 4.91
N GLU A 92 -7.84 5.69 5.27
CA GLU A 92 -8.56 5.31 6.48
C GLU A 92 -9.05 3.85 6.41
N GLY A 93 -8.94 3.15 7.54
CA GLY A 93 -9.35 1.74 7.65
C GLY A 93 -8.43 0.76 6.90
N LEU A 94 -7.32 1.25 6.32
CA LEU A 94 -6.33 0.43 5.65
C LEU A 94 -4.97 0.53 6.33
N PRO A 95 -4.14 -0.52 6.23
CA PRO A 95 -2.81 -0.53 6.80
C PRO A 95 -1.89 0.44 6.05
N ASP A 96 -0.96 1.05 6.76
CA ASP A 96 0.01 1.99 6.22
C ASP A 96 0.97 1.29 5.23
N TYR A 97 1.39 0.07 5.55
CA TYR A 97 2.29 -0.71 4.71
C TYR A 97 1.63 -1.99 4.16
N LEU A 98 1.95 -2.30 2.91
CA LEU A 98 1.59 -3.57 2.26
C LEU A 98 2.63 -4.64 2.60
N LEU A 99 2.14 -5.85 2.87
CA LEU A 99 3.01 -6.99 3.18
C LEU A 99 3.57 -7.59 1.90
N PRO A 100 4.84 -8.02 1.86
CA PRO A 100 5.32 -8.77 0.71
C PRO A 100 4.51 -10.06 0.54
N CYS A 101 4.01 -10.33 -0.66
CA CYS A 101 3.28 -11.56 -0.91
C CYS A 101 4.20 -12.77 -0.83
N ARG A 102 3.86 -13.79 -0.05
CA ARG A 102 4.66 -15.03 0.06
C ARG A 102 4.88 -15.75 -1.28
N HIS A 103 3.97 -15.56 -2.24
CA HIS A 103 4.05 -16.16 -3.58
C HIS A 103 4.70 -15.24 -4.62
N GLN A 104 5.05 -14.00 -4.27
CA GLN A 104 5.78 -13.04 -5.12
C GLN A 104 5.31 -13.01 -6.59
N ASP A 105 6.21 -13.30 -7.53
CA ASP A 105 6.03 -13.38 -8.98
C ASP A 105 5.16 -14.56 -9.42
N GLN A 106 5.14 -15.64 -8.63
CA GLN A 106 4.31 -16.83 -8.85
C GLN A 106 2.87 -16.66 -8.36
N CYS A 107 2.55 -15.54 -7.71
CA CYS A 107 1.20 -15.30 -7.24
C CYS A 107 0.22 -15.14 -8.41
N ARG A 108 -0.93 -15.83 -8.30
CA ARG A 108 -2.00 -15.77 -9.31
C ARG A 108 -3.22 -14.99 -8.85
N ASP A 109 -3.26 -14.58 -7.58
CA ASP A 109 -4.39 -13.82 -7.04
C ASP A 109 -4.30 -12.35 -7.47
N ARG A 110 -5.21 -11.95 -8.36
CA ARG A 110 -5.33 -10.57 -8.85
C ARG A 110 -6.51 -9.82 -8.24
N SER A 111 -7.14 -10.38 -7.21
CA SER A 111 -8.28 -9.75 -6.55
C SER A 111 -7.87 -8.45 -5.86
N ILE A 112 -8.76 -7.46 -5.89
CA ILE A 112 -8.51 -6.17 -5.23
C ILE A 112 -8.26 -6.35 -3.72
N GLU A 113 -8.95 -7.29 -3.09
CA GLU A 113 -8.79 -7.57 -1.65
C GLU A 113 -7.41 -8.12 -1.31
N HIS A 114 -6.83 -8.93 -2.18
CA HIS A 114 -5.44 -9.38 -2.06
C HIS A 114 -4.46 -8.21 -2.26
N LEU A 115 -4.62 -7.44 -3.33
CA LEU A 115 -3.71 -6.34 -3.67
C LEU A 115 -3.80 -5.14 -2.72
N LYS A 116 -4.90 -5.00 -1.96
CA LYS A 116 -5.00 -4.03 -0.85
C LYS A 116 -4.14 -4.40 0.36
N LYS A 117 -3.74 -5.67 0.47
CA LYS A 117 -3.02 -6.22 1.63
C LYS A 117 -1.57 -6.55 1.31
N TYR A 118 -1.30 -7.01 0.09
CA TYR A 118 0.00 -7.53 -0.32
C TYR A 118 0.61 -6.74 -1.48
N LYS A 119 1.92 -6.54 -1.42
CA LYS A 119 2.75 -6.01 -2.52
C LYS A 119 3.41 -7.16 -3.27
N HIS A 120 3.62 -6.93 -4.55
CA HIS A 120 4.31 -7.81 -5.48
C HIS A 120 5.47 -7.07 -6.14
N PRO A 121 6.40 -7.78 -6.81
CA PRO A 121 7.42 -7.16 -7.64
C PRO A 121 6.78 -6.39 -8.81
N SER A 122 7.47 -5.38 -9.36
CA SER A 122 6.90 -4.44 -10.34
C SER A 122 6.31 -5.13 -11.59
N ASN A 123 6.95 -6.18 -12.08
CA ASN A 123 6.50 -6.98 -13.24
C ASN A 123 5.12 -7.63 -13.02
N PHE A 124 4.67 -7.78 -11.77
CA PHE A 124 3.35 -8.31 -11.46
C PHE A 124 2.26 -7.36 -11.97
N TYR A 125 2.44 -6.05 -11.86
CA TYR A 125 1.39 -5.07 -12.17
C TYR A 125 1.26 -4.77 -13.66
N GLU A 126 2.25 -5.12 -14.48
CA GLU A 126 2.29 -4.91 -15.94
C GLU A 126 1.18 -5.68 -16.68
N ASN A 127 0.68 -6.79 -16.12
CA ASN A 127 -0.44 -7.55 -16.70
C ASN A 127 -1.82 -7.06 -16.25
N THR A 128 -1.91 -6.13 -15.29
CA THR A 128 -3.21 -5.66 -14.74
C THR A 128 -3.77 -4.43 -15.44
N SER A 129 -2.94 -3.68 -16.17
CA SER A 129 -3.35 -2.54 -16.99
C SER A 129 -4.27 -2.93 -18.16
N ASN A 130 -4.26 -4.20 -18.58
CA ASN A 130 -5.16 -4.75 -19.60
C ASN A 130 -6.53 -5.23 -19.05
N LEU A 131 -6.76 -5.21 -17.74
CA LEU A 131 -8.06 -5.60 -17.15
C LEU A 131 -9.08 -4.46 -17.10
N LYS A 132 -8.71 -3.23 -17.47
CA LYS A 132 -9.64 -2.08 -17.56
C LYS A 132 -10.46 -2.03 -18.86
N SER A 133 -10.27 -2.95 -19.80
CA SER A 133 -10.96 -2.96 -21.10
C SER A 133 -12.01 -4.06 -21.28
N ASN A 134 -12.26 -4.92 -20.28
CA ASN A 134 -13.23 -6.02 -20.40
C ASN A 134 -14.42 -5.91 -19.43
N THR A 135 -14.89 -4.68 -19.18
CA THR A 135 -16.26 -4.46 -18.68
C THR A 135 -17.13 -3.88 -19.80
N THR A 136 -17.99 -4.77 -20.31
CA THR A 136 -19.24 -4.47 -21.03
C THR A 136 -19.11 -4.00 -22.49
N SER A 137 -19.11 -4.96 -23.42
CA SER A 137 -19.78 -4.78 -24.71
C SER A 137 -21.01 -5.69 -24.72
N ASN A 138 -22.09 -5.17 -24.13
CA ASN A 138 -23.44 -5.64 -24.44
C ASN A 138 -24.21 -4.42 -24.91
N ASN A 139 -24.67 -4.50 -26.16
CA ASN A 139 -25.34 -3.44 -26.90
C ASN A 139 -26.66 -3.04 -26.22
N ASN A 140 -26.80 -1.78 -25.82
CA ASN A 140 -27.99 -0.97 -26.12
C ASN A 140 -27.84 0.51 -25.71
N THR A 141 -27.80 1.36 -26.75
CA THR A 141 -28.41 2.68 -26.91
C THR A 141 -28.91 3.43 -25.66
N ASN A 142 -28.16 4.46 -25.23
CA ASN A 142 -28.61 5.87 -25.13
C ASN A 142 -27.48 6.77 -24.57
N GLN A 143 -26.90 7.56 -25.47
CA GLN A 143 -26.49 8.96 -25.33
C GLN A 143 -26.27 9.53 -23.91
N PHE A 144 -25.02 9.90 -23.56
CA PHE A 144 -24.71 11.18 -22.92
C PHE A 144 -23.28 11.61 -23.27
N GLU A 145 -23.17 12.88 -23.69
CA GLU A 145 -22.08 13.49 -24.42
C GLU A 145 -20.77 13.62 -23.62
N PHE A 146 -19.66 13.37 -24.31
CA PHE A 146 -18.31 13.74 -23.87
C PHE A 146 -18.18 15.26 -23.85
N ASN A 147 -18.26 15.88 -22.67
CA ASN A 147 -17.86 17.27 -22.49
C ASN A 147 -16.33 17.36 -22.43
N GLN A 148 -15.69 17.33 -23.61
CA GLN A 148 -14.29 17.66 -23.76
C GLN A 148 -14.13 19.16 -23.54
N GLN A 149 -13.69 19.55 -22.34
CA GLN A 149 -13.27 20.93 -22.09
C GLN A 149 -12.05 21.24 -22.97
N ALA A 150 -12.27 22.15 -23.91
CA ALA A 150 -11.28 22.70 -24.81
C ALA A 150 -10.12 23.35 -24.04
N CYS A 151 -8.90 23.13 -24.52
CA CYS A 151 -7.73 23.89 -24.11
C CYS A 151 -7.92 25.37 -24.52
N ARG A 152 -7.72 26.31 -23.58
CA ARG A 152 -8.06 27.75 -23.71
C ARG A 152 -7.27 28.53 -24.78
N TYR A 153 -6.33 27.90 -25.50
CA TYR A 153 -5.47 28.53 -26.50
C TYR A 153 -5.35 27.73 -27.81
N GLY A 154 -6.47 27.15 -28.26
CA GLY A 154 -6.69 26.51 -29.58
C GLY A 154 -5.49 26.36 -30.51
N SER A 155 -4.80 25.22 -30.45
CA SER A 155 -4.01 24.59 -31.52
C SER A 155 -3.59 23.18 -31.08
N THR A 156 -3.76 22.19 -31.94
CA THR A 156 -3.49 20.77 -31.69
C THR A 156 -1.99 20.48 -31.61
N CYS A 157 -1.56 19.75 -30.57
CA CYS A 157 -0.20 19.24 -30.46
C CYS A 157 -0.01 18.08 -31.46
N ARG A 158 0.87 18.26 -32.46
CA ARG A 158 1.33 17.20 -33.37
C ARG A 158 2.22 16.21 -32.61
N ASN A 159 1.91 14.92 -32.72
CA ASN A 159 2.92 13.85 -32.56
C ASN A 159 3.27 13.36 -33.97
N GLN A 160 4.46 13.72 -34.45
CA GLN A 160 5.23 12.91 -35.41
C GLN A 160 6.70 13.06 -35.02
N SER A 161 7.35 11.93 -34.78
CA SER A 161 8.81 11.80 -34.75
C SER A 161 9.17 10.86 -35.90
N ASP A 162 10.22 11.24 -36.65
CA ASP A 162 10.86 10.55 -37.78
C ASP A 162 11.03 9.03 -37.64
#